data_AF-A0A2U2X711-F1
#
_entry.id   AF-A0A2U2X711-F1
#
_cell.length_a   1.000
_cell.length_b   1.000
_cell.length_c   1.000
_cell.angle_alpha   90.00
_cell.angle_beta   90.00
_cell.angle_gamma   90.00
#
_symmetry.space_group_name_H-M   'P 1'
#
loop_
_entity.id
_entity.type
_entity.pdbx_description
1 polymer ?
#
loop_
_entity_poly.entity_id
_entity_poly.type
_entity_poly.pdbx_seq_one_letter_code
_entity_poly.pdbx_strand_id
1 'polypeptide(L)'
;MLAMLRPVQPYVEYVLNQDYIAEFLCINKDKPKLQCNGKCHLVKEIKKQQETNPLNSLRIALENYPIGFVSILKISASQLLSTSEKDKNSFYQKFYDYSYNYSAFQPPDLV
;
A
#
# COMPACT_ATOMS: atom_id res chain seq x y z
N MET A 1 -5.62 10.57 4.22
CA MET A 1 -5.16 9.59 3.21
C MET A 1 -3.64 9.64 2.97
N LEU A 2 -3.02 10.83 2.87
CA LEU A 2 -1.57 10.99 2.60
C LEU A 2 -0.62 10.39 3.66
N ALA A 3 -1.06 10.24 4.91
CA ALA A 3 -0.17 9.82 5.99
C ALA A 3 0.22 8.31 5.96
N MET A 4 -0.42 7.47 5.12
CA MET A 4 -0.04 6.06 4.94
C MET A 4 0.96 5.83 3.81
N LEU A 5 1.29 6.88 3.03
CA LEU A 5 2.20 6.76 1.89
C LEU A 5 3.67 6.92 2.27
N ARG A 6 3.96 7.50 3.45
CA ARG A 6 5.33 7.75 3.93
C ARG A 6 6.30 6.55 3.77
N PRO A 7 5.96 5.32 4.20
CA PRO A 7 6.90 4.19 4.09
C PRO A 7 7.14 3.73 2.65
N VAL A 8 6.18 3.98 1.75
CA VAL A 8 6.23 3.55 0.34
C VAL A 8 6.76 4.66 -0.58
N GLN A 9 6.73 5.91 -0.12
CA GLN A 9 7.17 7.10 -0.84
C GLN A 9 8.55 6.98 -1.52
N PRO A 10 9.65 6.59 -0.83
CA PRO A 10 10.97 6.57 -1.46
C PRO A 10 11.07 5.51 -2.57
N TYR A 11 10.29 4.42 -2.45
CA TYR A 11 10.22 3.40 -3.49
C TYR A 11 9.45 3.91 -4.72
N VAL A 12 8.35 4.63 -4.52
CA VAL A 12 7.58 5.24 -5.62
C VAL A 12 8.42 6.26 -6.38
N GLU A 13 9.11 7.15 -5.67
CA GLU A 13 10.00 8.13 -6.28
C GLU A 13 11.13 7.47 -7.08
N TYR A 14 11.67 6.34 -6.57
CA TYR A 14 12.68 5.55 -7.26
C TYR A 14 12.15 4.94 -8.56
N VAL A 15 10.97 4.32 -8.54
CA VAL A 15 10.38 3.69 -9.73
C VAL A 15 9.99 4.72 -10.79
N LEU A 16 9.42 5.85 -10.38
CA LEU A 16 9.00 6.90 -11.32
C LEU A 16 10.19 7.58 -12.01
N ASN A 17 11.34 7.70 -11.33
CA ASN A 17 12.51 8.44 -11.82
C ASN A 17 13.76 7.56 -11.94
N GLN A 18 13.60 6.26 -12.17
CA GLN A 18 14.72 5.31 -12.08
C GLN A 18 15.89 5.67 -13.01
N ASP A 19 15.60 6.07 -14.25
CA ASP A 19 16.62 6.42 -15.24
C ASP A 19 17.42 7.66 -14.80
N TYR A 20 16.72 8.72 -14.38
CA TYR A 20 17.34 9.92 -13.83
C TYR A 20 18.19 9.62 -12.60
N ILE A 21 17.69 8.79 -11.67
CA ILE A 21 18.42 8.42 -10.46
C ILE A 21 19.66 7.60 -10.83
N ALA A 22 19.56 6.68 -11.78
CA ALA A 22 20.69 5.88 -12.25
C ALA A 22 21.75 6.75 -12.95
N GLU A 23 21.33 7.70 -13.78
CA GLU A 23 22.21 8.54 -14.59
C GLU A 23 22.85 9.70 -13.83
N PHE A 24 22.15 10.31 -12.86
CA PHE A 24 22.62 11.52 -12.17
C PHE A 24 22.93 11.28 -10.68
N LEU A 25 22.15 10.47 -9.96
CA LEU A 25 22.25 10.35 -8.50
C LEU A 25 22.97 9.09 -7.99
N CYS A 26 23.19 8.09 -8.85
CA CYS A 26 23.87 6.84 -8.48
C CYS A 26 25.38 7.07 -8.25
N ILE A 27 25.88 6.70 -7.06
CA ILE A 27 27.33 6.81 -6.75
C ILE A 27 28.16 5.63 -7.30
N ASN A 28 27.50 4.54 -7.71
CA ASN A 28 28.15 3.31 -8.17
C ASN A 28 28.14 3.19 -9.71
N LYS A 29 28.05 4.31 -10.45
CA LYS A 29 28.02 4.31 -11.93
C LYS A 29 29.27 3.66 -12.53
N ASP A 30 30.43 3.89 -11.91
CA ASP A 30 31.73 3.37 -12.38
C ASP A 30 31.92 1.86 -12.09
N LYS A 31 30.94 1.22 -11.44
CA LYS A 31 30.98 -0.20 -11.06
C LYS A 31 29.83 -0.97 -11.71
N PRO A 32 29.83 -1.16 -13.04
CA PRO A 32 28.74 -1.82 -13.77
C PRO A 32 28.52 -3.27 -13.32
N LYS A 33 29.56 -3.96 -12.83
CA LYS A 33 29.47 -5.31 -12.27
C LYS A 33 28.49 -5.43 -11.09
N LEU A 34 28.20 -4.33 -10.39
CA LEU A 34 27.28 -4.31 -9.25
C LEU A 34 25.80 -4.18 -9.63
N GLN A 35 25.50 -3.84 -10.90
CA GLN A 35 24.11 -3.63 -11.38
C GLN A 35 23.27 -2.77 -10.41
N CYS A 36 23.86 -1.66 -9.94
CA CYS A 36 23.27 -0.82 -8.89
C CYS A 36 21.99 -0.12 -9.37
N ASN A 37 21.99 0.46 -10.57
CA ASN A 37 20.83 1.11 -11.20
C ASN A 37 20.11 2.10 -10.25
N GLY A 38 20.87 2.92 -9.50
CA GLY A 38 20.30 3.89 -8.56
C GLY A 38 19.84 3.34 -7.21
N LYS A 39 19.93 2.03 -6.95
CA LYS A 39 19.51 1.42 -5.66
C LYS A 39 20.25 1.99 -4.44
N CYS A 40 21.48 2.47 -4.61
CA CYS A 40 22.22 3.15 -3.55
C CYS A 40 21.51 4.43 -3.06
N HIS A 41 20.87 5.16 -3.97
CA HIS A 41 20.09 6.35 -3.65
C HIS A 41 18.82 5.98 -2.88
N LEU A 42 18.10 4.96 -3.33
CA LEU A 42 16.92 4.43 -2.65
C LEU A 42 17.24 4.05 -1.18
N VAL A 43 18.33 3.31 -0.96
CA VAL A 43 18.75 2.92 0.41
C VAL A 43 19.07 4.15 1.26
N LYS A 44 19.67 5.20 0.68
CA LYS A 44 19.97 6.44 1.37
C LYS A 44 18.69 7.17 1.82
N GLU A 45 17.71 7.30 0.92
CA GLU A 45 16.43 7.95 1.26
C GLU A 45 15.63 7.15 2.29
N ILE A 46 15.64 5.81 2.20
CA ILE A 46 15.05 4.95 3.24
C ILE A 46 15.70 5.24 4.59
N LYS A 47 17.04 5.21 4.69
CA LYS A 47 17.77 5.49 5.95
C LYS A 47 17.45 6.86 6.53
N LYS A 48 17.40 7.89 5.68
CA LYS A 48 17.04 9.26 6.08
C LYS A 48 15.64 9.34 6.70
N GLN A 49 14.67 8.60 6.16
CA GLN A 49 13.34 8.49 6.76
C GLN A 49 13.37 7.79 8.14
N GLN A 50 14.29 6.83 8.34
CA GLN A 50 14.46 6.15 9.62
C GLN A 50 15.08 7.06 10.69
N GLU A 51 16.10 7.83 10.32
CA GLU A 51 16.79 8.74 11.24
C GLU A 51 15.91 9.89 11.71
N THR A 52 15.05 10.41 10.84
CA THR A 52 14.10 11.48 11.20
C THR A 52 12.98 10.99 12.13
N ASN A 53 12.70 9.68 12.18
CA ASN A 53 11.67 9.08 13.04
C ASN A 53 12.12 7.70 13.56
N PRO A 54 13.01 7.63 14.57
CA PRO A 54 13.64 6.38 15.01
C PRO A 54 12.65 5.33 15.54
N LEU A 55 11.44 5.73 15.95
CA LEU A 55 10.38 4.81 16.39
C LEU A 55 9.60 4.14 15.23
N ASN A 56 9.75 4.59 13.97
CA ASN A 56 8.76 4.32 12.90
C ASN A 56 9.33 3.97 11.53
N SER A 57 10.55 3.48 11.45
CA SER A 57 11.20 3.27 10.15
C SER A 57 10.54 2.21 9.25
N LEU A 58 9.79 1.27 9.82
CA LEU A 58 8.96 0.29 9.10
C LEU A 58 7.66 -0.08 9.84
N ARG A 59 7.49 0.38 11.08
CA ARG A 59 6.28 0.15 11.86
C ARG A 59 5.34 1.32 11.64
N ILE A 60 4.11 1.01 11.26
CA ILE A 60 3.05 1.99 11.22
C ILE A 60 2.70 2.28 12.69
N ALA A 61 3.26 3.35 13.29
CA ALA A 61 2.70 3.87 14.54
C ALA A 61 1.29 4.35 14.27
N LEU A 62 0.33 3.52 14.65
CA LEU A 62 -1.09 3.81 14.51
C LEU A 62 -1.47 5.08 15.28
N GLU A 63 -0.69 5.44 16.31
CA GLU A 63 -0.76 6.70 17.07
C GLU A 63 -0.64 7.96 16.19
N ASN A 64 0.19 7.90 15.14
CA ASN A 64 0.43 9.03 14.23
C ASN A 64 -0.56 9.09 13.07
N TYR A 65 -1.49 8.14 13.01
CA TYR A 65 -2.47 8.07 11.94
C TYR A 65 -3.88 8.24 12.52
N PRO A 66 -4.73 9.09 11.93
CA PRO A 66 -6.09 9.23 12.43
C PRO A 66 -6.82 7.89 12.34
N ILE A 67 -7.31 7.39 13.48
CA ILE A 67 -8.26 6.28 13.56
C ILE A 67 -9.62 6.82 13.11
N GLY A 68 -9.72 7.19 11.83
CA GLY A 68 -10.94 7.62 11.19
C GLY A 68 -11.59 6.47 10.43
N PHE A 69 -12.85 6.65 10.04
CA PHE A 69 -13.55 5.68 9.18
C PHE A 69 -12.79 5.52 7.86
N VAL A 70 -12.21 4.33 7.66
CA VAL A 70 -11.61 3.97 6.37
C VAL A 70 -12.75 3.53 5.47
N SER A 71 -13.07 4.35 4.45
CA SER A 71 -13.92 3.89 3.37
C SER A 71 -13.12 2.86 2.57
N ILE A 72 -13.42 1.58 2.76
CA ILE A 72 -12.87 0.51 1.94
C ILE A 72 -13.37 0.72 0.50
N LEU A 73 -12.48 1.23 -0.35
CA LEU A 73 -12.75 1.31 -1.78
C LEU A 73 -12.98 -0.12 -2.30
N LYS A 74 -14.22 -0.41 -2.69
CA LYS A 74 -14.60 -1.69 -3.28
C LYS A 74 -14.06 -1.71 -4.71
N ILE A 75 -12.80 -2.07 -4.87
CA ILE A 75 -12.19 -2.26 -6.19
C ILE A 75 -12.83 -3.52 -6.78
N SER A 76 -13.72 -3.36 -7.76
CA SER A 76 -14.26 -4.48 -8.51
C SER A 76 -13.16 -5.03 -9.41
N ALA A 77 -12.55 -6.15 -9.02
CA ALA A 77 -11.59 -6.90 -9.84
C ALA A 77 -12.26 -7.58 -11.06
N SER A 78 -13.40 -7.08 -11.53
CA SER A 78 -14.27 -7.77 -12.47
C SER A 78 -13.79 -7.74 -13.93
N GLN A 79 -12.48 -7.57 -14.17
CA GLN A 79 -11.97 -7.63 -15.54
C GLN A 79 -10.50 -8.01 -15.67
N LEU A 80 -9.95 -8.87 -14.79
CA LEU A 80 -8.56 -9.30 -14.96
C LEU A 80 -8.23 -10.80 -14.93
N LEU A 81 -9.16 -11.72 -14.71
CA LEU A 81 -8.83 -13.15 -14.79
C LEU A 81 -9.96 -13.97 -15.42
N SER A 82 -9.97 -14.03 -16.75
CA SER A 82 -10.70 -15.08 -17.48
C SER A 82 -9.90 -16.38 -17.42
N THR A 83 -9.79 -16.98 -16.24
CA THR A 83 -9.32 -18.37 -16.11
C THR A 83 -10.53 -19.28 -16.14
N SER A 84 -10.76 -19.89 -17.31
CA SER A 84 -11.76 -20.94 -17.49
C SER A 84 -11.32 -22.20 -16.74
N GLU A 85 -11.84 -22.42 -15.53
CA GLU A 85 -11.72 -23.72 -14.87
C GLU A 85 -13.02 -24.52 -15.03
N LYS A 86 -12.85 -25.76 -15.50
CA LYS A 86 -13.92 -26.71 -15.79
C LYS A 86 -14.64 -27.11 -14.51
N ASP A 87 -15.96 -27.02 -14.58
CA ASP A 87 -16.91 -27.26 -13.51
C ASP A 87 -16.83 -28.70 -12.96
N LYS A 88 -16.65 -28.83 -11.65
CA LYS A 88 -17.02 -30.04 -10.89
C LYS A 88 -17.95 -29.64 -9.76
N ASN A 89 -19.23 -29.72 -10.11
CA ASN A 89 -20.42 -29.90 -9.30
C ASN A 89 -20.19 -30.26 -7.82
N SER A 90 -20.30 -29.23 -6.96
CA SER A 90 -21.14 -29.19 -5.75
C SER A 90 -20.84 -27.87 -5.04
N PHE A 91 -21.29 -26.76 -5.60
CA PHE A 91 -21.11 -25.46 -4.97
C PHE A 91 -22.21 -25.23 -3.93
N TYR A 92 -21.83 -25.19 -2.65
CA TYR A 92 -22.64 -24.52 -1.65
C TYR A 92 -22.69 -23.04 -2.03
N GLN A 93 -23.77 -22.62 -2.66
CA GLN A 93 -24.01 -21.22 -2.98
C GLN A 93 -24.31 -20.51 -1.65
N LYS A 94 -23.32 -19.80 -1.10
CA LYS A 94 -23.53 -18.87 0.02
C LYS A 94 -24.39 -17.72 -0.49
N PHE A 95 -25.70 -17.83 -0.32
CA PHE A 95 -26.67 -16.75 -0.58
C PHE A 95 -26.68 -15.69 0.53
N TYR A 96 -25.74 -15.73 1.47
CA TYR A 96 -25.61 -14.68 2.47
C TYR A 96 -24.94 -13.48 1.84
N ASP A 97 -25.74 -12.47 1.55
CA ASP A 97 -25.25 -11.14 1.21
C ASP A 97 -25.37 -10.26 2.45
N TYR A 98 -24.25 -9.75 2.95
CA TYR A 98 -24.22 -8.92 4.14
C TYR A 98 -24.71 -7.51 3.80
N SER A 99 -26.02 -7.30 3.91
CA SER A 99 -26.66 -6.00 3.74
C SER A 99 -26.49 -5.15 5.00
N TYR A 100 -25.29 -4.61 5.21
CA TYR A 100 -25.06 -3.62 6.26
C TYR A 100 -25.72 -2.29 5.89
N ASN A 101 -26.91 -2.05 6.42
CA ASN A 101 -27.54 -0.74 6.39
C ASN A 101 -27.04 0.08 7.58
N TYR A 102 -26.37 1.20 7.31
CA TYR A 102 -25.87 2.17 8.31
C TYR A 102 -27.01 2.93 9.03
N SER A 103 -28.25 2.45 8.95
CA SER A 103 -29.43 3.09 9.51
C SER A 103 -29.42 2.98 11.03
N ALA A 104 -28.74 3.96 11.64
CA ALA A 104 -28.94 4.53 12.96
C ALA A 104 -29.46 3.54 14.01
N PHE A 105 -28.52 2.93 14.72
CA PHE A 105 -28.75 2.40 16.06
C PHE A 105 -29.08 3.58 17.00
N GLN A 106 -30.30 4.10 16.90
CA GLN A 106 -30.85 5.04 17.86
C GLN A 106 -31.57 4.21 18.91
N PRO A 107 -31.12 4.23 20.19
CA PRO A 107 -31.88 3.58 21.25
C PRO A 107 -33.27 4.23 21.36
N PRO A 108 -34.31 3.46 21.71
CA PRO A 108 -35.65 4.00 21.86
C PRO A 108 -35.69 5.04 22.98
N ASP A 109 -36.46 6.12 22.76
CA ASP A 109 -36.69 7.14 23.78
C ASP A 109 -37.45 6.51 24.95
N LEU A 110 -36.95 6.75 26.16
CA LEU A 110 -37.56 6.31 27.41
C LEU A 110 -38.84 7.11 27.63
N VAL A 111 -39.99 6.46 27.41
CA VAL A 111 -41.30 6.93 27.90
C VAL A 111 -41.44 6.52 29.36
#